data_AF-A0A6G3TX91-F1
#
_entry.id   AF-A0A6G3TX91-F1
#
_cell.length_a   1.000
_cell.length_b   1.000
_cell.length_c   1.000
_cell.angle_alpha   90.00
_cell.angle_beta   90.00
_cell.angle_gamma   90.00
#
_symmetry.space_group_name_H-M   'P 1'
#
loop_
_entity.id
_entity.type
_entity.pdbx_description
1 polymer ?
#
loop_
_entity_poly.entity_id
_entity_poly.type
_entity_poly.pdbx_seq_one_letter_code
_entity_poly.pdbx_strand_id
1 'polypeptide(L)'
;MSTAILTGQPVPGSSLEGELRSLGFDVRIASGPAEAETLLAEVPADRRVAVVDARFVGHEHALRLGLTDPRFPLAAIPGAVTARPAGRQALTRALARENS
;
A
#
# COMPACT_ATOMS: atom_id res chain seq x y z
N MET A 1 6.23 -4.39 11.76
CA MET A 1 4.96 -4.84 11.14
C MET A 1 5.00 -4.50 9.64
N SER A 2 4.04 -4.96 8.84
CA SER A 2 3.91 -4.52 7.43
C SER A 2 3.23 -3.14 7.42
N THR A 3 3.49 -2.30 6.42
CA THR A 3 2.91 -0.94 6.37
C THR A 3 2.01 -0.78 5.14
N ALA A 4 0.84 -0.17 5.31
CA ALA A 4 -0.02 0.27 4.21
C ALA A 4 -0.03 1.80 4.17
N ILE A 5 0.30 2.37 3.02
CA ILE A 5 0.30 3.80 2.74
C ILE A 5 -0.96 4.11 1.92
N LEU A 6 -1.91 4.80 2.53
CA LEU A 6 -3.12 5.27 1.87
C LEU A 6 -2.81 6.55 1.10
N THR A 7 -3.20 6.60 -0.18
CA THR A 7 -3.02 7.78 -1.03
C THR A 7 -4.37 8.33 -1.48
N GLY A 8 -4.48 9.66 -1.55
CA GLY A 8 -5.70 10.33 -1.97
C GLY A 8 -6.67 10.62 -0.83
N GLN A 9 -7.85 11.15 -1.18
CA GLN A 9 -8.87 11.54 -0.20
C GLN A 9 -9.73 10.34 0.21
N PRO A 10 -9.83 10.02 1.52
CA PRO A 10 -10.72 8.98 1.99
C PRO A 10 -12.18 9.27 1.63
N VAL A 11 -12.90 8.22 1.22
CA VAL A 11 -14.35 8.31 1.05
C VAL A 11 -15.00 8.36 2.44
N PRO A 12 -15.90 9.31 2.73
CA PRO A 12 -16.61 9.37 4.01
C PRO A 12 -17.31 8.04 4.33
N GLY A 13 -17.10 7.53 5.55
CA GLY A 13 -17.66 6.24 5.98
C GLY A 13 -16.91 5.00 5.47
N SER A 14 -15.77 5.16 4.79
CA SER A 14 -14.93 4.03 4.36
C SER A 14 -14.40 3.22 5.55
N SER A 15 -14.50 1.90 5.46
CA SER A 15 -13.93 0.92 6.40
C SER A 15 -12.47 0.55 6.11
N LEU A 16 -11.90 1.07 5.01
CA LEU A 16 -10.62 0.62 4.44
C LEU A 16 -9.46 0.63 5.44
N GLU A 17 -9.37 1.67 6.26
CA GLU A 17 -8.36 1.77 7.32
C GLU A 17 -8.46 0.65 8.36
N GLY A 18 -9.69 0.28 8.75
CA GLY A 18 -9.96 -0.82 9.68
C GLY A 18 -9.62 -2.17 9.07
N GLU A 19 -9.98 -2.37 7.81
CA GLU A 19 -9.67 -3.59 7.03
C GLU A 19 -8.15 -3.78 6.84
N LEU A 20 -7.40 -2.71 6.58
CA LEU A 20 -5.94 -2.83 6.48
C LEU A 20 -5.31 -3.19 7.83
N ARG A 21 -5.82 -2.64 8.94
CA ARG A 21 -5.36 -2.99 10.29
C ARG A 21 -5.74 -4.42 10.66
N SER A 22 -6.93 -4.92 10.29
CA SER A 22 -7.33 -6.32 10.52
C SER A 22 -6.42 -7.31 9.78
N LEU A 23 -5.90 -6.91 8.62
CA LEU A 23 -4.91 -7.66 7.84
C LEU A 23 -3.47 -7.57 8.40
N GLY A 24 -3.25 -6.81 9.48
CA GLY A 24 -1.95 -6.71 10.16
C GLY A 24 -1.02 -5.63 9.58
N PHE A 25 -1.56 -4.63 8.89
CA PHE A 25 -0.80 -3.46 8.46
C PHE A 25 -0.88 -2.32 9.46
N ASP A 26 0.26 -1.67 9.69
CA ASP A 26 0.29 -0.30 10.19
C ASP A 26 -0.13 0.64 9.05
N VAL A 27 -1.14 1.47 9.28
CA VAL A 27 -1.67 2.36 8.24
C VAL A 27 -1.08 3.76 8.40
N ARG A 28 -0.54 4.30 7.31
CA ARG A 28 -0.07 5.68 7.18
C ARG A 28 -0.84 6.34 6.03
N ILE A 29 -1.08 7.65 6.12
CA ILE A 29 -1.82 8.40 5.11
C ILE A 29 -0.86 9.37 4.43
N ALA A 30 -0.90 9.42 3.11
CA ALA A 30 -0.17 10.35 2.27
C ALA A 30 -1.16 11.25 1.52
N SER A 31 -0.94 12.55 1.59
CA SER A 31 -1.70 13.57 0.83
C SER A 31 -1.48 13.50 -0.68
N GLY A 32 -0.40 12.84 -1.12
CA GLY A 32 -0.05 12.69 -2.52
C GLY A 32 1.16 11.77 -2.75
N PRO A 33 1.58 11.63 -4.02
CA PRO A 33 2.60 10.64 -4.38
C PRO A 33 4.00 11.01 -3.85
N ALA A 34 4.33 12.30 -3.65
CA ALA A 34 5.59 12.74 -3.05
C ALA A 34 5.69 12.35 -1.56
N GLU A 35 4.61 12.53 -0.80
CA GLU A 35 4.55 12.09 0.58
C GLU A 35 4.53 10.55 0.67
N ALA A 36 3.86 9.87 -0.26
CA ALA A 36 3.88 8.41 -0.34
C ALA A 36 5.30 7.86 -0.56
N GLU A 37 6.11 8.51 -1.39
CA GLU A 37 7.52 8.17 -1.58
C GLU A 37 8.34 8.38 -0.30
N THR A 38 8.11 9.49 0.41
CA THR A 38 8.78 9.78 1.69
C THR A 38 8.44 8.72 2.74
N LEU A 39 7.15 8.43 2.92
CA LEU A 39 6.68 7.40 3.85
C LEU A 39 7.17 6.00 3.45
N LEU A 40 7.30 5.72 2.15
CA LEU A 40 7.87 4.47 1.66
C LEU A 40 9.34 4.33 2.10
N ALA A 41 10.13 5.41 1.99
CA ALA A 41 11.55 5.42 2.34
C ALA A 41 11.79 5.23 3.85
N GLU A 42 10.86 5.66 4.70
CA GLU A 42 10.92 5.44 6.16
C GLU A 42 10.66 3.99 6.58
N VAL A 43 9.94 3.22 5.76
CA VAL A 43 9.66 1.81 6.06
C VAL A 43 10.96 0.99 5.86
N PRO A 44 11.41 0.22 6.87
CA PRO A 44 12.60 -0.61 6.74
C PRO A 44 12.53 -1.55 5.52
N ALA A 45 13.62 -1.64 4.76
CA ALA A 45 13.63 -2.33 3.47
C ALA A 45 13.36 -3.85 3.55
N ASP A 46 13.52 -4.46 4.73
CA ASP A 46 13.20 -5.85 5.04
C ASP A 46 11.70 -6.08 5.33
N ARG A 47 10.87 -5.03 5.26
CA ARG A 47 9.43 -5.09 5.52
C ARG A 47 8.59 -5.01 4.26
N ARG A 48 7.42 -5.66 4.33
CA ARG A 48 6.38 -5.54 3.31
C ARG A 48 5.73 -4.16 3.42
N VAL A 49 5.44 -3.57 2.28
CA VAL A 49 4.67 -2.35 2.14
C VAL A 49 3.53 -2.53 1.15
N ALA A 50 2.44 -1.81 1.35
CA ALA A 50 1.37 -1.63 0.37
C ALA A 50 1.12 -0.14 0.13
N VAL A 51 0.76 0.23 -1.09
CA VAL A 51 0.23 1.54 -1.44
C VAL A 51 -1.20 1.30 -1.93
N VAL A 52 -2.16 1.99 -1.33
CA VAL A 52 -3.59 1.76 -1.53
C VAL A 52 -4.29 3.09 -1.77
N ASP A 53 -5.09 3.19 -2.83
CA ASP A 53 -5.94 4.35 -3.08
C ASP A 53 -7.03 4.41 -2.01
N ALA A 54 -7.16 5.54 -1.32
CA ALA A 54 -8.15 5.76 -0.27
C ALA A 54 -9.61 5.69 -0.78
N ARG A 55 -9.80 5.71 -2.10
CA ARG A 55 -11.08 5.50 -2.80
C ARG A 55 -11.32 4.05 -3.18
N PHE A 56 -10.51 3.12 -2.72
CA PHE A 56 -10.76 1.69 -2.91
C PHE A 56 -12.12 1.32 -2.31
N VAL A 57 -13.02 0.82 -3.17
CA VAL A 57 -14.38 0.37 -2.83
C VAL A 57 -14.55 -1.15 -3.02
N GLY A 58 -13.45 -1.88 -3.16
CA GLY A 58 -13.48 -3.34 -3.25
C GLY A 58 -13.74 -3.99 -1.90
N HIS A 59 -13.90 -5.32 -1.91
CA HIS A 59 -14.12 -6.10 -0.69
C HIS A 59 -12.79 -6.36 0.04
N GLU A 60 -12.81 -6.46 1.38
CA GLU A 60 -11.66 -6.88 2.21
C GLU A 60 -10.99 -8.16 1.67
N HIS A 61 -11.77 -9.11 1.14
CA HIS A 61 -11.23 -10.34 0.56
C HIS A 61 -10.26 -10.08 -0.60
N ALA A 62 -10.51 -9.05 -1.41
CA ALA A 62 -9.61 -8.66 -2.49
C ALA A 62 -8.31 -8.09 -1.93
N LEU A 63 -8.36 -7.26 -0.88
CA LEU A 63 -7.16 -6.77 -0.18
C LEU A 63 -6.37 -7.91 0.44
N ARG A 64 -7.04 -8.89 1.05
CA ARG A 64 -6.37 -10.08 1.59
C ARG A 64 -5.63 -10.84 0.49
N LEU A 65 -6.29 -11.16 -0.61
CA LEU A 65 -5.67 -11.88 -1.73
C LEU A 65 -4.53 -11.06 -2.36
N GLY A 66 -4.75 -9.78 -2.62
CA GLY A 66 -3.79 -8.92 -3.32
C GLY A 66 -2.58 -8.51 -2.47
N LEU A 67 -2.78 -8.23 -1.18
CA LEU A 67 -1.75 -7.62 -0.33
C LEU A 67 -0.98 -8.63 0.53
N THR A 68 -1.55 -9.81 0.77
CA THR A 68 -0.97 -10.79 1.71
C THR A 68 -0.45 -12.06 1.05
N ASP A 69 -0.64 -12.26 -0.27
CA ASP A 69 -0.14 -13.44 -0.97
C ASP A 69 1.41 -13.55 -0.80
N PRO A 70 1.92 -14.69 -0.27
CA PRO A 70 3.34 -14.90 -0.02
C PRO A 70 4.09 -15.49 -1.22
N ARG A 71 3.44 -15.75 -2.35
CA ARG A 71 4.08 -16.36 -3.53
C ARG A 71 4.79 -15.33 -4.39
N PHE A 72 4.27 -14.11 -4.43
CA PHE A 72 4.76 -13.06 -5.33
C PHE A 72 5.53 -11.97 -4.57
N PRO A 73 6.67 -11.49 -5.10
CA PRO A 73 7.40 -10.38 -4.49
C PRO A 73 6.68 -9.04 -4.66
N LEU A 74 5.85 -8.91 -5.70
CA LEU A 74 4.96 -7.79 -5.98
C LEU A 74 3.61 -8.34 -6.44
N ALA A 75 2.53 -7.69 -6.03
CA ALA A 75 1.19 -7.98 -6.52
C ALA A 75 0.38 -6.69 -6.59
N ALA A 76 -0.56 -6.63 -7.52
CA ALA A 76 -1.44 -5.50 -7.70
C ALA A 76 -2.87 -5.99 -7.93
N ILE A 77 -3.81 -5.23 -7.37
CA ILE A 77 -5.24 -5.27 -7.69
C ILE A 77 -5.66 -3.85 -8.07
N PRO A 78 -6.82 -3.64 -8.70
CA PRO A 78 -7.32 -2.29 -8.94
C PRO A 78 -7.33 -1.46 -7.65
N GLY A 79 -6.62 -0.33 -7.66
CA GLY A 79 -6.51 0.58 -6.52
C GLY A 79 -5.51 0.18 -5.42
N ALA A 80 -4.76 -0.93 -5.54
CA ALA A 80 -3.76 -1.29 -4.54
C ALA A 80 -2.58 -2.08 -5.10
N VAL A 81 -1.39 -1.81 -4.59
CA VAL A 81 -0.14 -2.53 -4.92
C VAL A 81 0.61 -2.88 -3.64
N THR A 82 1.17 -4.09 -3.56
CA THR A 82 2.07 -4.49 -2.45
C THR A 82 3.44 -4.89 -2.98
N ALA A 83 4.47 -4.62 -2.17
CA ALA A 83 5.82 -5.11 -2.37
C ALA A 83 6.33 -5.79 -1.11
N ARG A 84 6.85 -7.00 -1.26
CA ARG A 84 7.74 -7.67 -0.31
C ARG A 84 9.16 -7.15 -0.47
N PRO A 85 10.11 -7.47 0.43
CA PRO A 85 11.48 -6.95 0.36
C PRO A 85 12.13 -7.09 -1.02
N ALA A 86 11.99 -8.25 -1.67
CA ALA A 86 12.52 -8.51 -3.01
C ALA A 86 11.90 -7.64 -4.12
N GLY A 87 10.70 -7.09 -3.90
CA GLY A 87 9.99 -6.23 -4.85
C GLY A 87 10.07 -4.72 -4.55
N ARG A 88 10.64 -4.33 -3.39
CA ARG A 88 10.67 -2.94 -2.92
C ARG A 88 11.28 -1.97 -3.93
N GLN A 89 12.40 -2.34 -4.55
CA GLN A 89 13.10 -1.48 -5.50
C GLN A 89 12.26 -1.17 -6.75
N ALA A 90 11.42 -2.10 -7.21
CA ALA A 90 10.54 -1.84 -8.35
C ALA A 90 9.42 -0.87 -7.96
N LEU A 91 8.84 -1.04 -6.76
CA LEU A 91 7.83 -0.12 -6.24
C LEU A 91 8.38 1.31 -6.05
N THR A 92 9.58 1.45 -5.46
CA THR A 92 10.24 2.75 -5.30
C THR A 92 10.44 3.45 -6.64
N ARG A 93 10.93 2.72 -7.65
CA ARG A 93 11.10 3.28 -9.00
C ARG A 93 9.79 3.68 -9.66
N ALA A 94 8.72 2.92 -9.43
CA ALA A 94 7.39 3.25 -9.94
C ALA A 94 6.86 4.55 -9.31
N LEU A 95 7.00 4.72 -7.99
CA LEU A 95 6.60 5.96 -7.31
C LEU A 95 7.42 7.18 -7.77
N ALA A 96 8.74 7.03 -7.88
CA ALA A 96 9.60 8.12 -8.35
C ALA A 96 9.21 8.59 -9.77
N ARG A 97 8.80 7.66 -10.64
CA ARG A 97 8.29 7.98 -11.98
C ARG A 97 6.94 8.71 -11.95
N GLU A 98 6.06 8.36 -11.02
CA GLU A 98 4.76 9.03 -10.86
C GLU A 98 4.92 10.47 -10.32
N ASN A 99 5.99 10.72 -9.56
CA ASN A 99 6.33 12.04 -9.02
C ASN A 99 7.10 12.97 -9.95
N SER A 100 7.49 12.50 -11.14
CA SER A 100 8.28 13.27 -12.12
C SER A 100 7.39 13.96 -13.14
#